data_AF-V5FM77-F1
#
_entry.id   AF-V5FM77-F1
#
_cell.length_a   1.000
_cell.length_b   1.000
_cell.length_c   1.000
_cell.angle_alpha   90.00
_cell.angle_beta   90.00
_cell.angle_gamma   90.00
#
_symmetry.space_group_name_H-M   'P 1'
#
loop_
_entity.id
_entity.type
_entity.pdbx_description
1 polymer ?
#
loop_
_entity_poly.entity_id
_entity_poly.type
_entity_poly.pdbx_seq_one_letter_code
_entity_poly.pdbx_strand_id
1 'polypeptide(L)'
;MDANKKVNATMANIDLEKGRKGKYLSQYALGLSAILGWCFALLLISTKSSDVIYKEQLTPEISYNYTRYTVWFHSEGKVRELRSILSQYDINDPKEIGKIKMLIKSMLIRRTEVYTQELNALNMPIPSMGQYYLTVFDFERFLQEVVEVSLSKEMSLDAKMISVYEIMFVYQTEANKRVKTALWNAG
;
A
#
# COMPACT_ATOMS: atom_id res chain seq x y z
N MET A 1 6.02 12.19 74.86
CA MET A 1 6.56 12.36 73.48
C MET A 1 5.72 11.65 72.40
N ASP A 2 4.49 11.19 72.68
CA ASP A 2 3.73 10.31 71.75
C ASP A 2 2.54 10.95 71.02
N ALA A 3 2.02 12.10 71.48
CA ALA A 3 0.86 12.72 70.84
C ALA A 3 1.19 13.34 69.47
N ASN A 4 2.36 13.97 69.34
CA ASN A 4 2.77 14.66 68.11
C ASN A 4 3.03 13.70 66.93
N LYS A 5 3.49 12.47 67.22
CA LYS A 5 3.77 11.47 66.18
C LYS A 5 2.48 10.88 65.58
N LYS A 6 1.43 10.75 66.40
CA LYS A 6 0.12 10.20 65.99
C LYS A 6 -0.69 11.21 65.16
N VAL A 7 -0.59 12.50 65.46
CA VAL A 7 -1.25 13.57 64.67
C VAL A 7 -0.62 13.68 63.28
N ASN A 8 0.71 13.66 63.19
CA ASN A 8 1.43 13.73 61.90
C ASN A 8 1.15 12.53 60.99
N ALA A 9 1.05 11.31 61.56
CA ALA A 9 0.69 10.12 60.79
C ALA A 9 -0.77 10.15 60.29
N THR A 10 -1.67 10.77 61.06
CA THR A 10 -3.09 10.89 60.68
C THR A 10 -3.27 11.93 59.56
N MET A 11 -2.58 13.07 59.63
CA MET A 11 -2.61 14.08 58.57
C MET A 11 -1.99 13.58 57.27
N ALA A 12 -0.86 12.86 57.34
CA ALA A 12 -0.24 12.26 56.16
C ALA A 12 -1.13 11.23 55.44
N ASN A 13 -1.91 10.45 56.19
CA ASN A 13 -2.86 9.49 55.61
C ASN A 13 -4.05 10.18 54.93
N ILE A 14 -4.56 11.28 55.49
CA ILE A 14 -5.66 12.06 54.89
C ILE A 14 -5.23 12.72 53.57
N ASP A 15 -4.00 13.24 53.50
CA ASP A 15 -3.45 13.83 52.28
C ASP A 15 -3.16 12.80 51.18
N LEU A 16 -2.70 11.60 51.56
CA LEU A 16 -2.53 10.48 50.62
C LEU A 16 -3.86 9.98 50.05
N GLU A 17 -4.92 9.94 50.86
CA GLU A 17 -6.24 9.50 50.42
C GLU A 17 -6.93 10.54 49.51
N LYS A 18 -6.76 11.84 49.80
CA LYS A 18 -7.18 12.94 48.90
C LYS A 18 -6.42 12.93 47.58
N GLY A 19 -5.10 12.72 47.62
CA GLY A 19 -4.26 12.58 46.42
C GLY A 19 -4.64 11.38 45.55
N ARG A 20 -5.00 10.24 46.17
CA ARG A 20 -5.53 9.07 45.44
C ARG A 20 -6.88 9.37 44.79
N LYS A 21 -7.86 9.90 45.55
CA LYS A 21 -9.22 10.17 45.03
C LYS A 21 -9.21 11.19 43.88
N GLY A 22 -8.38 12.23 43.96
CA GLY A 22 -8.21 13.21 42.88
C GLY A 22 -7.60 12.63 41.60
N LYS A 23 -6.67 11.66 41.74
CA LYS A 23 -6.03 10.97 40.61
C LYS A 23 -6.98 10.00 39.89
N TYR A 24 -7.89 9.35 40.62
CA TYR A 24 -8.93 8.52 40.01
C TYR A 24 -9.96 9.38 39.26
N LEU A 25 -10.44 10.47 39.87
CA LEU A 25 -11.39 11.39 39.23
C LEU A 25 -10.85 11.99 37.92
N SER A 26 -9.57 12.37 37.87
CA SER A 26 -8.96 12.88 36.63
C SER A 26 -8.79 11.79 35.57
N GLN A 27 -8.47 10.55 35.96
CA GLN A 27 -8.39 9.41 35.04
C GLN A 27 -9.75 9.03 34.46
N TYR A 28 -10.81 9.03 35.27
CA TYR A 28 -12.18 8.79 34.78
C TYR A 28 -12.68 9.94 33.89
N ALA A 29 -12.34 11.20 34.22
CA ALA A 29 -12.69 12.35 33.37
C ALA A 29 -11.99 12.30 32.00
N LEU A 30 -10.71 11.89 31.96
CA LEU A 30 -9.96 11.69 30.72
C LEU A 30 -10.48 10.49 29.91
N GLY A 31 -10.86 9.40 30.59
CA GLY A 31 -11.48 8.23 29.94
C GLY A 31 -12.84 8.56 29.32
N LEU A 32 -13.68 9.30 30.05
CA LEU A 32 -14.99 9.72 29.56
C LEU A 32 -14.90 10.76 28.44
N SER A 33 -13.95 11.69 28.51
CA SER A 33 -13.73 12.67 27.42
C SER A 33 -13.20 11.99 26.16
N ALA A 34 -12.36 10.96 26.28
CA ALA A 34 -11.92 10.16 25.14
C ALA A 34 -13.09 9.40 24.50
N ILE A 35 -13.95 8.75 25.30
CA ILE A 35 -15.12 8.03 24.79
C ILE A 35 -16.10 9.00 24.13
N LEU A 36 -16.40 10.14 24.77
CA LEU A 36 -17.28 11.16 24.20
C LEU A 36 -16.68 11.79 22.93
N GLY A 37 -15.36 11.98 22.88
CA GLY A 37 -14.65 12.42 21.68
C GLY A 37 -14.77 11.43 20.53
N TRP A 38 -14.63 10.12 20.81
CA TRP A 38 -14.83 9.06 19.81
C TRP A 38 -16.28 8.95 19.37
N CYS A 39 -17.24 9.00 20.29
CA CYS A 39 -18.66 9.02 19.96
C CYS A 39 -19.02 10.24 19.10
N PHE A 40 -18.53 11.43 19.44
CA PHE A 40 -18.74 12.64 18.66
C PHE A 40 -18.05 12.59 17.29
N ALA A 41 -16.85 12.02 17.20
CA ALA A 41 -16.17 11.80 15.92
C ALA A 41 -16.96 10.82 15.02
N LEU A 42 -17.47 9.73 15.58
CA LEU A 42 -18.33 8.78 14.85
C LEU A 42 -19.66 9.41 14.42
N LEU A 43 -20.22 10.28 15.26
CA LEU A 43 -21.44 11.02 14.95
C LEU A 43 -21.17 12.04 13.84
N LEU A 44 -20.07 12.78 13.88
CA LEU A 44 -19.63 13.70 12.82
C LEU A 44 -19.33 12.98 11.50
N ILE A 45 -18.73 11.78 11.54
CA ILE A 45 -18.51 10.94 10.36
C ILE A 45 -19.85 10.46 9.80
N SER A 46 -20.83 10.14 10.66
CA SER A 46 -22.16 9.68 10.24
C SER A 46 -23.08 10.82 9.77
N THR A 47 -22.87 12.05 10.24
CA THR A 47 -23.65 13.24 9.83
C THR A 47 -23.04 14.00 8.66
N LYS A 48 -21.82 13.64 8.23
CA LYS A 48 -21.28 14.14 6.97
C LYS A 48 -22.12 13.49 5.87
N SER A 49 -23.07 14.26 5.33
CA SER A 49 -23.88 13.88 4.18
C SER A 49 -22.97 13.18 3.15
N SER A 50 -23.43 12.03 2.67
CA SER A 50 -22.82 11.26 1.60
C SER A 50 -22.83 11.98 0.25
N ASP A 51 -23.15 13.28 0.19
CA ASP A 51 -23.22 14.08 -1.03
C ASP A 51 -21.90 14.75 -1.37
N VAL A 52 -20.80 14.01 -1.23
CA VAL A 52 -19.69 14.16 -2.17
C VAL A 52 -19.60 12.87 -2.97
N ILE A 53 -20.69 12.57 -3.68
CA ILE A 53 -20.60 11.65 -4.79
C ILE A 53 -19.96 12.46 -5.94
N TYR A 54 -18.63 12.50 -6.02
CA TYR A 54 -17.96 12.74 -7.29
C TYR A 54 -18.27 11.52 -8.20
N LYS A 55 -19.50 11.51 -8.74
CA LYS A 55 -20.03 10.53 -9.68
C LYS A 55 -19.70 10.89 -11.12
N GLU A 56 -19.00 12.02 -11.32
CA GLU A 56 -18.49 12.39 -12.62
C GLU A 56 -17.40 11.38 -13.00
N GLN A 57 -17.61 10.74 -14.14
CA GLN A 57 -16.63 9.86 -14.74
C GLN A 57 -15.37 10.68 -15.04
N LEU A 58 -14.20 10.13 -14.73
CA LEU A 58 -12.93 10.77 -15.06
C LEU A 58 -12.85 10.98 -16.57
N THR A 59 -12.30 12.12 -16.99
CA THR A 59 -12.07 12.36 -18.42
C THR A 59 -11.09 11.32 -19.00
N PRO A 60 -11.14 11.05 -20.31
CA PRO A 60 -10.16 10.16 -20.97
C PRO A 60 -8.71 10.55 -20.68
N GLU A 61 -8.40 11.84 -20.65
CA GLU A 61 -7.04 12.34 -20.39
C GLU A 61 -6.58 12.06 -18.95
N ILE A 62 -7.43 12.35 -17.96
CA ILE A 62 -7.11 12.08 -16.55
C ILE A 62 -6.96 10.57 -16.32
N SER A 63 -7.88 9.78 -16.88
CA SER A 63 -7.86 8.31 -16.79
C SER A 63 -6.56 7.72 -17.36
N TYR A 64 -6.12 8.23 -18.52
CA TYR A 64 -4.90 7.81 -19.17
C TYR A 64 -3.66 8.14 -18.34
N ASN A 65 -3.54 9.39 -17.89
CA ASN A 65 -2.38 9.83 -17.10
C ASN A 65 -2.33 9.11 -15.75
N TYR A 66 -3.46 8.97 -15.06
CA TYR A 66 -3.53 8.23 -13.81
C TYR A 66 -3.08 6.78 -13.99
N THR A 67 -3.61 6.09 -15.00
CA THR A 67 -3.22 4.70 -15.31
C THR A 67 -1.71 4.57 -15.50
N ARG A 68 -1.11 5.47 -16.30
CA ARG A 68 0.33 5.46 -16.56
C ARG A 68 1.16 5.67 -15.31
N TYR A 69 0.84 6.68 -14.50
CA TYR A 69 1.61 7.01 -13.31
C TYR A 69 1.48 5.94 -12.24
N THR A 70 0.28 5.38 -12.05
CA THR A 70 0.06 4.28 -11.13
C THR A 70 0.90 3.06 -11.52
N VAL A 71 0.84 2.62 -12.78
CA VAL A 71 1.62 1.46 -13.22
C VAL A 71 3.13 1.72 -13.13
N TRP A 72 3.59 2.91 -13.51
CA TRP A 72 4.99 3.31 -13.38
C TRP A 72 5.46 3.26 -11.92
N PHE A 73 4.69 3.84 -10.99
CA PHE A 73 5.01 3.85 -9.57
C PHE A 73 5.13 2.44 -8.99
N HIS A 74 4.19 1.55 -9.32
CA HIS A 74 4.27 0.16 -8.86
C HIS A 74 5.44 -0.60 -9.49
N SER A 75 5.86 -0.18 -10.69
CA SER A 75 6.99 -0.78 -11.40
C SER A 75 8.34 -0.49 -10.74
N GLU A 76 8.54 0.74 -10.27
CA GLU A 76 9.67 1.11 -9.42
C GLU A 76 9.78 0.20 -8.19
N GLY A 77 8.65 -0.08 -7.55
CA GLY A 77 8.58 -0.99 -6.41
C GLY A 77 8.94 -2.43 -6.76
N LYS A 78 8.51 -2.93 -7.93
CA LYS A 78 8.84 -4.27 -8.44
C LYS A 78 10.35 -4.43 -8.60
N VAL A 79 11.04 -3.45 -9.19
CA VAL A 79 12.49 -3.56 -9.42
C VAL A 79 13.28 -3.54 -8.10
N ARG A 80 12.90 -2.69 -7.15
CA ARG A 80 13.56 -2.65 -5.83
C ARG A 80 13.40 -3.96 -5.06
N GLU A 81 12.19 -4.52 -5.06
CA GLU A 81 11.93 -5.80 -4.40
C GLU A 81 12.62 -6.97 -5.12
N LEU A 82 12.65 -6.96 -6.45
CA LEU A 82 13.39 -7.93 -7.24
C LEU A 82 14.89 -7.90 -6.93
N ARG A 83 15.49 -6.71 -6.87
CA ARG A 83 16.90 -6.55 -6.48
C ARG A 83 17.15 -7.16 -5.10
N SER A 84 16.26 -6.89 -4.14
CA SER A 84 16.36 -7.46 -2.78
C SER A 84 16.26 -8.98 -2.78
N ILE A 85 15.39 -9.58 -3.60
CA ILE A 85 15.30 -11.04 -3.74
C ILE A 85 16.64 -11.56 -4.28
N LEU A 86 17.09 -11.03 -5.42
CA LEU A 86 18.30 -11.54 -6.10
C LEU A 86 19.60 -11.30 -5.32
N SER A 87 19.64 -10.35 -4.39
CA SER A 87 20.80 -10.14 -3.51
C SER A 87 20.85 -11.09 -2.31
N GLN A 88 19.75 -11.77 -1.99
CA GLN A 88 19.63 -12.64 -0.82
C GLN A 88 19.82 -14.12 -1.12
N TYR A 89 19.85 -14.51 -2.41
CA TYR A 89 19.90 -15.89 -2.86
C TYR A 89 21.00 -16.10 -3.88
N ASP A 90 21.60 -17.28 -3.89
CA ASP A 90 22.58 -17.71 -4.88
C ASP A 90 21.88 -18.34 -6.09
N ILE A 91 21.85 -17.60 -7.19
CA ILE A 91 21.33 -18.07 -8.48
C ILE A 91 22.11 -19.24 -9.07
N ASN A 92 23.32 -19.51 -8.57
CA ASN A 92 24.16 -20.62 -9.02
C ASN A 92 23.86 -21.92 -8.25
N ASP A 93 23.24 -21.86 -7.07
CA ASP A 93 22.78 -23.03 -6.34
C ASP A 93 21.46 -23.55 -6.96
N PRO A 94 21.46 -24.74 -7.59
CA PRO A 94 20.25 -25.32 -8.17
C PRO A 94 19.11 -25.52 -7.15
N LYS A 95 19.44 -25.65 -5.85
CA LYS A 95 18.44 -25.81 -4.78
C LYS A 95 17.67 -24.51 -4.54
N GLU A 96 18.26 -23.35 -4.84
CA GLU A 96 17.63 -22.06 -4.61
C GLU A 96 16.84 -21.54 -5.81
N ILE A 97 17.18 -21.97 -7.04
CA ILE A 97 16.53 -21.51 -8.28
C ILE A 97 15.00 -21.61 -8.22
N GLY A 98 14.47 -22.75 -7.74
CA GLY A 98 13.03 -22.95 -7.61
C GLY A 98 12.37 -21.95 -6.66
N LYS A 99 13.03 -21.67 -5.53
CA LYS A 99 12.56 -20.68 -4.54
C LYS A 99 12.63 -19.26 -5.09
N ILE A 100 13.73 -18.89 -5.75
CA ILE A 100 13.89 -17.57 -6.37
C ILE A 100 12.78 -17.33 -7.40
N LYS A 101 12.55 -18.31 -8.30
CA LYS A 101 11.47 -18.24 -9.29
C LYS A 101 10.11 -18.03 -8.66
N MET A 102 9.78 -18.77 -7.60
CA MET A 102 8.53 -18.63 -6.86
C MET A 102 8.39 -17.23 -6.23
N LEU A 103 9.45 -16.71 -5.60
CA LEU A 103 9.44 -15.38 -4.97
C LEU A 103 9.24 -14.27 -6.00
N ILE A 104 9.96 -14.32 -7.12
CA ILE A 104 9.82 -13.36 -8.22
C ILE A 104 8.39 -13.37 -8.74
N LYS A 105 7.84 -14.55 -9.03
CA LYS A 105 6.46 -14.68 -9.52
C LYS A 105 5.44 -14.12 -8.54
N SER A 106 5.54 -14.51 -7.27
CA SER A 106 4.62 -14.07 -6.23
C SER A 106 4.67 -12.56 -6.04
N MET A 107 5.88 -11.97 -6.06
CA MET A 107 6.07 -10.52 -5.96
C MET A 107 5.43 -9.79 -7.14
N LEU A 108 5.69 -10.24 -8.38
CA LEU A 108 5.17 -9.58 -9.58
C LEU A 108 3.65 -9.69 -9.67
N ILE A 109 3.07 -10.85 -9.35
CA ILE A 109 1.61 -11.06 -9.30
C ILE A 109 1.00 -10.12 -8.27
N ARG A 110 1.46 -10.18 -7.02
CA ARG A 110 0.93 -9.37 -5.92
C ARG A 110 0.96 -7.88 -6.24
N ARG A 111 2.09 -7.37 -6.75
CA ARG A 111 2.21 -5.94 -7.10
C ARG A 111 1.35 -5.54 -8.29
N THR A 112 1.12 -6.47 -9.22
CA THR A 112 0.20 -6.25 -10.34
C THR A 112 -1.26 -6.18 -9.86
N GLU A 113 -1.67 -7.12 -9.02
CA GLU A 113 -3.02 -7.15 -8.45
C GLU A 113 -3.38 -5.86 -7.70
N VAL A 114 -2.42 -5.30 -6.94
CA VAL A 114 -2.64 -4.06 -6.20
C VAL A 114 -3.02 -2.91 -7.13
N TYR A 115 -2.21 -2.59 -8.15
CA TYR A 115 -2.58 -1.49 -9.04
C TYR A 115 -3.81 -1.82 -9.88
N THR A 116 -4.03 -3.08 -10.22
CA THR A 116 -5.21 -3.51 -10.96
C THR A 116 -6.49 -3.21 -10.16
N GLN A 117 -6.47 -3.48 -8.85
CA GLN A 117 -7.59 -3.14 -7.96
C GLN A 117 -7.74 -1.61 -7.80
N GLU A 118 -6.64 -0.88 -7.62
CA GLU A 118 -6.65 0.59 -7.56
C GLU A 118 -7.30 1.20 -8.81
N LEU A 119 -6.94 0.73 -10.00
CA LEU A 119 -7.50 1.21 -11.27
C LEU A 119 -8.97 0.83 -11.46
N ASN A 120 -9.38 -0.36 -11.02
CA ASN A 120 -10.78 -0.79 -11.11
C ASN A 120 -11.71 -0.04 -10.16
N ALA A 121 -11.19 0.50 -9.05
CA ALA A 121 -11.98 1.27 -8.10
C ALA A 121 -12.38 2.66 -8.63
N LEU A 122 -11.79 3.09 -9.74
CA LEU A 122 -12.01 4.42 -10.31
C LEU A 122 -13.12 4.41 -11.35
N ASN A 123 -13.95 5.46 -11.30
CA ASN A 123 -15.00 5.69 -12.28
C ASN A 123 -14.39 6.24 -13.60
N MET A 124 -13.89 5.36 -14.46
CA MET A 124 -13.25 5.70 -15.73
C MET A 124 -14.14 5.40 -16.95
N PRO A 125 -13.83 5.96 -18.15
CA PRO A 125 -14.53 5.65 -19.41
C PRO A 125 -14.52 4.16 -19.76
N ILE A 126 -13.43 3.47 -19.42
CA ILE A 126 -13.34 2.01 -19.54
C ILE A 126 -13.72 1.39 -18.18
N PRO A 127 -14.83 0.64 -18.09
CA PRO A 127 -15.17 -0.11 -16.89
C PRO A 127 -14.08 -1.15 -16.58
N SER A 128 -13.73 -1.29 -15.31
CA SER A 128 -12.67 -2.22 -14.87
C SER A 128 -11.33 -1.98 -15.59
N MET A 129 -10.88 -0.73 -15.56
CA MET A 129 -9.67 -0.26 -16.24
C MET A 129 -8.43 -1.12 -15.94
N GLY A 130 -8.27 -1.58 -14.70
CA GLY A 130 -7.15 -2.45 -14.31
C GLY A 130 -7.16 -3.79 -15.05
N GLN A 131 -8.33 -4.36 -15.31
CA GLN A 131 -8.49 -5.64 -16.01
C GLN A 131 -8.24 -5.47 -17.50
N TYR A 132 -8.74 -4.36 -18.06
CA TYR A 132 -8.40 -3.97 -19.42
C TYR A 132 -6.89 -3.79 -19.58
N TYR A 133 -6.24 -3.05 -18.66
CA TYR A 133 -4.79 -2.84 -18.67
C TYR A 133 -4.03 -4.16 -18.65
N LEU A 134 -4.39 -5.06 -17.74
CA LEU A 134 -3.73 -6.36 -17.60
C LEU A 134 -3.81 -7.19 -18.88
N THR A 135 -4.95 -7.13 -19.57
CA THR A 135 -5.17 -7.84 -20.84
C THR A 135 -4.25 -7.31 -21.94
N VAL A 136 -4.13 -5.98 -22.06
CA VAL A 136 -3.28 -5.37 -23.09
C VAL A 136 -1.79 -5.35 -22.73
N PHE A 137 -1.46 -5.56 -21.46
CA PHE A 137 -0.09 -5.62 -20.94
C PHE A 137 0.58 -6.98 -21.16
N ASP A 138 -0.15 -8.06 -21.46
CA ASP A 138 0.42 -9.40 -21.68
C ASP A 138 1.30 -9.88 -20.49
N PHE A 139 0.68 -9.95 -19.31
CA PHE A 139 1.39 -10.20 -18.05
C PHE A 139 2.11 -11.55 -17.99
N GLU A 140 1.56 -12.59 -18.62
CA GLU A 140 2.18 -13.92 -18.63
C GLU A 140 3.51 -13.92 -19.37
N ARG A 141 3.57 -13.27 -20.53
CA ARG A 141 4.81 -13.16 -21.31
C ARG A 141 5.82 -12.27 -20.60
N PHE A 142 5.38 -11.13 -20.07
CA PHE A 142 6.19 -10.27 -19.20
C PHE A 142 6.81 -11.06 -18.05
N LEU A 143 6.01 -11.87 -17.36
CA LEU A 143 6.45 -12.66 -16.20
C LEU A 143 7.52 -13.67 -16.58
N GLN A 144 7.38 -14.31 -17.74
CA GLN A 144 8.36 -15.26 -18.25
C GLN A 144 9.71 -14.58 -18.53
N GLU A 145 9.70 -13.46 -19.26
CA GLU A 145 10.92 -12.72 -19.62
C GLU A 145 11.66 -12.18 -18.40
N VAL A 146 10.93 -11.64 -17.41
CA VAL A 146 11.56 -11.16 -16.16
C VAL A 146 12.20 -12.31 -15.38
N VAL A 147 11.54 -13.47 -15.30
CA VAL A 147 12.12 -14.66 -14.62
C VAL A 147 13.38 -15.13 -15.34
N GLU A 148 13.36 -15.18 -16.68
CA GLU A 148 14.50 -15.58 -17.50
C GLU A 148 15.72 -14.67 -17.27
N VAL A 149 15.54 -13.35 -17.41
CA VAL A 149 16.60 -12.37 -17.17
C VAL A 149 17.12 -12.45 -15.72
N SER A 150 16.21 -12.57 -14.75
CA SER A 150 16.59 -12.62 -13.34
C SER A 150 17.46 -13.83 -12.99
N LEU A 151 17.25 -14.96 -13.69
CA LEU A 151 17.98 -16.21 -13.48
C LEU A 151 19.15 -16.40 -14.44
N SER A 152 19.44 -15.43 -15.31
CA SER A 152 20.61 -15.47 -16.19
C SER A 152 21.91 -15.51 -15.38
N LYS A 153 22.79 -16.48 -15.66
CA LYS A 153 24.08 -16.61 -14.96
C LYS A 153 25.16 -15.70 -15.51
N GLU A 154 25.00 -15.27 -16.76
CA GLU A 154 25.97 -14.43 -17.48
C GLU A 154 25.86 -12.94 -17.14
N MET A 155 24.86 -12.55 -16.34
CA MET A 155 24.55 -11.16 -16.04
C MET A 155 24.83 -10.83 -14.58
N SER A 156 25.46 -9.68 -14.35
CA SER A 156 25.55 -9.08 -13.01
C SER A 156 24.16 -8.67 -12.50
N LEU A 157 24.02 -8.51 -11.18
CA LEU A 157 22.77 -8.04 -10.58
C LEU A 157 22.29 -6.72 -11.21
N ASP A 158 23.18 -5.76 -11.44
CA ASP A 158 22.81 -4.47 -12.02
C ASP A 158 22.41 -4.59 -13.49
N ALA A 159 23.11 -5.42 -14.28
CA ALA A 159 22.71 -5.69 -15.67
C ALA A 159 21.32 -6.31 -15.74
N LYS A 160 20.99 -7.23 -14.82
CA LYS A 160 19.63 -7.78 -14.71
C LYS A 160 18.60 -6.72 -14.40
N MET A 161 18.88 -5.81 -13.46
CA MET A 161 17.92 -4.76 -13.09
C MET A 161 17.68 -3.80 -14.26
N ILE A 162 18.71 -3.46 -15.02
CA ILE A 162 18.58 -2.65 -16.25
C ILE A 162 17.68 -3.39 -17.26
N SER A 163 17.97 -4.66 -17.55
CA SER A 163 17.16 -5.44 -18.50
C SER A 163 15.71 -5.64 -18.04
N VAL A 164 15.46 -5.81 -16.74
CA VAL A 164 14.08 -5.85 -16.22
C VAL A 164 13.38 -4.50 -16.40
N TYR A 165 14.06 -3.37 -16.16
CA TYR A 165 13.50 -2.06 -16.46
C TYR A 165 13.14 -1.89 -17.93
N GLU A 166 14.01 -2.33 -18.84
CA GLU A 166 13.77 -2.28 -20.29
C GLU A 166 12.57 -3.14 -20.69
N ILE A 167 12.47 -4.38 -20.18
CA ILE A 167 11.30 -5.25 -20.38
C ILE A 167 10.04 -4.52 -19.91
N MET A 168 10.03 -4.01 -18.68
CA MET A 168 8.88 -3.29 -18.13
C MET A 168 8.47 -2.09 -19.00
N PHE A 169 9.45 -1.33 -19.48
CA PHE A 169 9.21 -0.18 -20.35
C PHE A 169 8.54 -0.57 -21.67
N VAL A 170 9.00 -1.64 -22.32
CA VAL A 170 8.42 -2.13 -23.58
C VAL A 170 6.95 -2.51 -23.38
N TYR A 171 6.65 -3.37 -22.39
CA TYR A 171 5.29 -3.82 -22.12
C TYR A 171 4.37 -2.67 -21.70
N GLN A 172 4.85 -1.76 -20.85
CA GLN A 172 4.07 -0.57 -20.48
C GLN A 172 3.80 0.33 -21.69
N THR A 173 4.78 0.53 -22.57
CA THR A 173 4.61 1.38 -23.75
C THR A 173 3.53 0.85 -24.67
N GLU A 174 3.55 -0.45 -24.96
CA GLU A 174 2.53 -1.07 -25.81
C GLU A 174 1.14 -1.08 -25.15
N ALA A 175 1.05 -1.39 -23.85
CA ALA A 175 -0.19 -1.29 -23.10
C ALA A 175 -0.74 0.14 -23.12
N ASN A 176 0.10 1.14 -22.85
CA ASN A 176 -0.29 2.54 -22.81
C ASN A 176 -0.82 3.04 -24.16
N LYS A 177 -0.26 2.61 -25.28
CA LYS A 177 -0.80 2.92 -26.62
C LYS A 177 -2.24 2.44 -26.76
N ARG A 178 -2.50 1.17 -26.39
CA ARG A 178 -3.83 0.55 -26.48
C ARG A 178 -4.84 1.20 -25.53
N VAL A 179 -4.43 1.49 -24.30
CA VAL A 179 -5.23 2.23 -23.31
C VAL A 179 -5.61 3.61 -23.82
N LYS A 180 -4.65 4.35 -24.40
CA LYS A 180 -4.92 5.67 -24.97
C LYS A 180 -5.98 5.57 -26.07
N THR A 181 -5.81 4.66 -27.03
CA THR A 181 -6.80 4.48 -28.11
C THR A 181 -8.18 4.13 -27.56
N ALA A 182 -8.26 3.22 -26.59
CA ALA A 182 -9.55 2.80 -26.03
C ALA A 182 -10.24 3.93 -25.25
N LEU A 183 -9.51 4.72 -24.48
CA LEU A 183 -10.08 5.85 -23.72
C LEU A 183 -10.62 6.96 -24.64
N TRP A 184 -9.93 7.26 -25.74
CA TRP A 184 -10.37 8.29 -26.70
C TRP A 184 -11.55 7.83 -27.58
N ASN A 185 -11.81 6.52 -27.66
CA ASN A 185 -12.97 5.98 -28.36
C ASN A 185 -14.19 5.77 -27.42
N ALA A 186 -13.97 5.81 -26.10
CA ALA A 186 -15.00 5.55 -25.09
C ALA A 186 -15.64 6.83 -24.53
N GLY A 187 -15.04 8.00 -24.75
CA GLY A 187 -15.56 9.32 -24.38
C GLY A 187 -16.04 10.09 -25.60
#